data_AF-A0A178XUL0-F1
#
_entry.id   AF-A0A178XUL0-F1
#
_cell.length_a   1.000
_cell.length_b   1.000
_cell.length_c   1.000
_cell.angle_alpha   90.00
_cell.angle_beta   90.00
_cell.angle_gamma   90.00
#
_symmetry.space_group_name_H-M   'P 1'
#
loop_
_entity.id
_entity.type
_entity.pdbx_description
1 polymer ?
#
loop_
_entity_poly.entity_id
_entity_poly.type
_entity_poly.pdbx_seq_one_letter_code
_entity_poly.pdbx_strand_id
1 'polypeptide(L)'
;MMEKDHIDALARQLGDKGIVTRPEDMEAYETGACYDRGRAAAVLRPAEMPEKFPVVTVCGFGHIGDGGVHSNLVVAKDSPLLSDPSFEQRLREWVFGVTVEQYHGSFSAEHAIGRRNQAYYDFYTPEKLKEMAAGLKTFTSPGKLGSVRFG
;
A
#
# COMPACT_ATOMS: atom_id res chain seq x y z
N MET A 1 16.92 14.59 2.33
CA MET A 1 15.77 15.17 3.06
C MET A 1 14.84 15.79 2.03
N MET A 2 13.53 15.75 2.21
CA MET A 2 12.58 16.32 1.24
C MET A 2 12.64 17.85 1.32
N GLU A 3 12.99 18.53 0.23
CA GLU A 3 13.05 19.99 0.15
C GLU A 3 11.76 20.58 -0.38
N LYS A 4 11.59 21.89 -0.24
CA LYS A 4 10.40 22.62 -0.68
C LYS A 4 10.10 22.37 -2.17
N ASP A 5 11.13 22.34 -3.01
CA ASP A 5 10.99 22.11 -4.44
C ASP A 5 10.39 20.72 -4.77
N HIS A 6 10.67 19.70 -3.96
CA HIS A 6 10.06 18.37 -4.11
C HIS A 6 8.57 18.40 -3.75
N ILE A 7 8.20 19.11 -2.67
CA ILE A 7 6.81 19.27 -2.25
C ILE A 7 6.04 20.05 -3.33
N ASP A 8 6.63 21.11 -3.88
CA ASP A 8 6.02 21.92 -4.94
C ASP A 8 5.88 21.14 -6.27
N ALA A 9 6.78 20.19 -6.54
CA ALA A 9 6.65 19.28 -7.68
C ALA A 9 5.49 18.28 -7.50
N LEU A 10 5.35 17.70 -6.30
CA LEU A 10 4.25 16.81 -5.95
C LEU A 10 2.90 17.54 -5.96
N ALA A 11 2.84 18.76 -5.44
CA ALA A 11 1.65 19.61 -5.48
C ALA A 11 1.18 19.87 -6.92
N ARG A 12 2.12 20.12 -7.86
CA ARG A 12 1.80 20.30 -9.28
C ARG A 12 1.22 19.06 -9.94
N GLN A 13 1.64 17.86 -9.52
CA GLN A 13 1.13 16.60 -10.07
C GLN A 13 -0.20 16.18 -9.47
N LEU A 14 -0.40 16.42 -8.17
CA LEU A 14 -1.56 15.94 -7.43
C LEU A 14 -2.68 16.99 -7.32
N GLY A 15 -2.38 18.25 -7.61
CA GLY A 15 -3.26 19.41 -7.42
C GLY A 15 -3.32 19.88 -5.96
N ASP A 16 -3.95 21.03 -5.72
CA ASP A 16 -3.97 21.69 -4.39
C ASP A 16 -4.62 20.85 -3.29
N LYS A 17 -5.59 20.00 -3.63
CA LYS A 17 -6.23 19.05 -2.70
C LYS A 17 -5.47 17.73 -2.59
N GLY A 18 -4.48 17.55 -3.46
CA GLY A 18 -3.68 16.36 -3.67
C GLY A 18 -2.55 16.17 -2.68
N ILE A 19 -2.25 17.19 -1.87
CA ILE A 19 -1.15 17.19 -0.92
C ILE A 19 -1.54 17.99 0.33
N VAL A 20 -1.12 17.52 1.50
CA VAL A 20 -1.31 18.20 2.79
C VAL A 20 0.05 18.47 3.39
N THR A 21 0.27 19.73 3.75
CA THR A 21 1.54 20.23 4.29
C THR A 21 1.36 21.07 5.56
N ARG A 22 0.12 21.45 5.88
CA ARG A 22 -0.19 22.24 7.08
C ARG A 22 -0.08 21.35 8.33
N PRO A 23 0.70 21.74 9.35
CA PRO A 23 0.90 20.92 10.55
C PRO A 23 -0.40 20.46 11.21
N GLU A 24 -1.39 21.36 11.30
CA GLU A 24 -2.70 21.07 11.90
C GLU A 24 -3.50 19.99 11.17
N ASP A 25 -3.30 19.86 9.85
CA ASP A 25 -3.99 18.84 9.05
C ASP A 25 -3.19 17.52 8.98
N MET A 26 -1.89 17.56 9.32
CA MET A 26 -1.02 16.38 9.29
C MET A 26 -1.06 15.58 10.60
N GLU A 27 -1.53 16.16 11.71
CA GLU A 27 -1.53 15.52 13.04
C GLU A 27 -2.20 14.13 13.03
N ALA A 28 -3.30 13.98 12.30
CA ALA A 28 -4.01 12.71 12.16
C ALA A 28 -3.21 11.62 11.43
N TYR A 29 -2.23 12.01 10.61
CA TYR A 29 -1.35 11.12 9.85
C TYR A 29 -0.02 10.87 10.55
N GLU A 30 0.38 11.77 11.45
CA GLU A 30 1.59 11.65 12.26
C GLU A 30 1.36 10.85 13.55
N THR A 31 0.11 10.57 13.90
CA THR A 31 -0.25 9.76 15.08
C THR A 31 -0.54 8.32 14.66
N GLY A 32 0.33 7.40 15.06
CA GLY A 32 0.20 5.97 14.77
C GLY A 32 -0.84 5.27 15.65
N ALA A 33 -1.24 4.06 15.23
CA ALA A 33 -2.26 3.26 15.92
C ALA A 33 -1.85 2.79 17.33
N CYS A 34 -0.54 2.80 17.62
CA CYS A 34 0.02 2.48 18.93
C CYS A 34 0.31 3.73 19.77
N TYR A 35 -0.25 4.89 19.39
CA TYR A 35 -0.01 6.21 19.99
C TYR A 35 1.43 6.72 19.86
N ASP A 36 2.20 6.13 18.97
CA ASP A 36 3.48 6.65 18.50
C ASP A 36 3.27 7.93 17.68
N ARG A 37 4.24 8.85 17.74
CA ARG A 37 4.25 10.06 16.90
C ARG A 37 5.42 10.03 15.94
N GLY A 38 5.11 10.20 14.66
CA GLY A 38 6.07 10.46 13.59
C GLY A 38 6.12 11.93 13.20
N ARG A 39 6.93 12.25 12.20
CA ARG A 39 6.89 13.54 11.51
C ARG A 39 6.93 13.30 10.01
N ALA A 40 5.89 13.72 9.31
CA ALA A 40 5.81 13.63 7.87
C ALA A 40 6.33 14.94 7.24
N ALA A 41 6.97 14.85 6.07
CA ALA A 41 7.32 16.05 5.30
C ALA A 41 6.13 16.59 4.49
N ALA A 42 5.23 15.69 4.07
CA ALA A 42 3.93 15.97 3.46
C ALA A 42 3.07 14.69 3.48
N VAL A 43 1.75 14.82 3.35
CA VAL A 43 0.82 13.70 3.12
C VAL A 43 0.25 13.82 1.71
N LEU A 44 0.26 12.74 0.94
CA LEU A 44 -0.24 12.72 -0.43
C LEU A 44 -1.68 12.22 -0.44
N ARG A 45 -2.59 12.97 -1.04
CA ARG A 45 -4.02 12.65 -1.16
C ARG A 45 -4.46 12.70 -2.62
N PRO A 46 -3.96 11.80 -3.48
CA PRO A 46 -4.30 11.83 -4.90
C PRO A 46 -5.81 11.98 -5.08
N ALA A 47 -6.20 12.97 -5.88
CA ALA A 47 -7.55 13.53 -5.87
C ALA A 47 -8.63 12.55 -6.37
N GLU A 48 -8.25 11.51 -7.11
CA GLU A 48 -9.20 10.63 -7.78
C GLU A 48 -8.76 9.16 -7.65
N MET A 49 -9.63 8.35 -7.02
CA MET A 49 -9.78 6.97 -7.46
C MET A 49 -10.43 7.00 -8.84
N PRO A 50 -10.11 6.07 -9.76
CA PRO A 50 -10.82 5.99 -11.03
C PRO A 50 -12.33 5.90 -10.76
N GLU A 51 -13.15 6.29 -11.75
CA GLU A 51 -14.63 6.23 -11.71
C GLU A 51 -15.20 4.90 -11.17
N LYS A 52 -14.39 3.84 -11.21
CA LYS A 52 -14.65 2.51 -10.67
C LYS A 52 -14.84 2.46 -9.13
N PHE A 53 -14.27 3.38 -8.35
CA PHE A 53 -14.35 3.42 -6.88
C PHE A 53 -14.59 4.83 -6.32
N PRO A 54 -15.69 5.51 -6.69
CA PRO A 54 -15.87 6.96 -6.48
C PRO A 54 -16.04 7.37 -5.02
N VAL A 55 -16.40 6.44 -4.14
CA VAL A 55 -16.61 6.70 -2.69
C VAL A 55 -15.40 6.30 -1.84
N VAL A 56 -14.32 5.80 -2.45
CA VAL A 56 -13.08 5.44 -1.76
C VAL A 56 -12.17 6.67 -1.73
N THR A 57 -11.78 7.08 -0.53
CA THR A 57 -10.78 8.13 -0.32
C THR A 57 -9.39 7.51 -0.18
N VAL A 58 -8.41 8.02 -0.93
CA VAL A 58 -7.01 7.59 -0.83
C VAL A 58 -6.24 8.50 0.12
N CYS A 59 -5.61 7.89 1.11
CA CYS A 59 -4.72 8.53 2.07
C CYS A 59 -3.32 7.94 1.91
N GLY A 60 -2.44 8.64 1.20
CA GLY A 60 -1.06 8.24 0.93
C GLY A 60 -0.05 8.89 1.87
N PHE A 61 0.86 8.09 2.43
CA PHE A 61 1.99 8.55 3.25
C PHE A 61 3.16 7.57 3.06
N GLY A 62 4.35 7.86 3.56
CA GLY A 62 5.45 6.91 3.53
C GLY A 62 6.82 7.51 3.30
N HIS A 63 7.78 6.63 3.10
CA HIS A 63 9.19 6.94 2.93
C HIS A 63 9.50 7.20 1.45
N ILE A 64 8.95 8.28 0.87
CA ILE A 64 9.09 8.52 -0.59
C ILE A 64 10.56 8.57 -1.08
N GLY A 65 11.50 8.88 -0.18
CA GLY A 65 12.93 8.92 -0.48
C GLY A 65 13.56 7.56 -0.79
N ASP A 66 12.97 6.45 -0.34
CA ASP A 66 13.40 5.08 -0.69
C ASP A 66 12.41 4.34 -1.61
N GLY A 67 11.33 5.03 -2.02
CA GLY A 67 10.27 4.49 -2.87
C GLY A 67 9.12 3.83 -2.10
N GLY A 68 9.16 3.79 -0.77
CA GLY A 68 8.08 3.27 0.06
C GLY A 68 6.88 4.22 0.12
N VAL A 69 5.72 3.78 -0.39
CA VAL A 69 4.45 4.50 -0.26
C VAL A 69 3.39 3.58 0.36
N HIS A 70 2.79 4.05 1.43
CA HIS A 70 1.66 3.46 2.13
C HIS A 70 0.38 4.16 1.69
N SER A 71 -0.58 3.37 1.20
CA SER A 71 -1.88 3.88 0.78
C SER A 71 -2.98 3.26 1.63
N ASN A 72 -3.65 4.09 2.42
CA ASN A 72 -4.88 3.73 3.11
C ASN A 72 -6.08 4.07 2.23
N LEU A 73 -6.93 3.07 1.99
CA LEU A 73 -8.17 3.23 1.24
C LEU A 73 -9.33 3.29 2.21
N VAL A 74 -9.90 4.48 2.36
CA VAL A 74 -10.89 4.79 3.38
C VAL A 74 -12.27 4.87 2.75
N VAL A 75 -13.23 4.21 3.38
CA VAL A 75 -14.65 4.24 3.01
C VAL A 75 -15.46 4.67 4.22
N ALA A 76 -16.53 5.46 3.99
CA ALA A 76 -17.44 5.87 5.05
C ALA A 76 -18.05 4.64 5.75
N LYS A 77 -18.15 4.70 7.09
CA LYS A 77 -18.58 3.56 7.92
C LYS A 77 -20.00 3.07 7.63
N ASP A 78 -20.85 3.96 7.13
CA ASP A 78 -22.24 3.71 6.75
C ASP A 78 -22.40 3.37 5.26
N SER A 79 -21.29 3.25 4.52
CA SER A 79 -21.34 2.92 3.09
C SER A 79 -21.91 1.51 2.86
N PRO A 80 -22.88 1.36 1.94
CA PRO A 80 -23.45 0.05 1.60
C PRO A 80 -22.40 -0.91 1.00
N LEU A 81 -21.29 -0.39 0.47
CA LEU A 81 -20.19 -1.20 -0.06
C LEU A 81 -19.54 -2.08 1.00
N LEU A 82 -19.59 -1.68 2.28
CA LEU A 82 -19.04 -2.48 3.38
C LEU A 82 -19.88 -3.74 3.65
N SER A 83 -21.11 -3.81 3.12
CA SER A 83 -21.96 -5.00 3.19
C SER A 83 -21.68 -6.00 2.06
N ASP A 84 -20.92 -5.61 1.03
CA ASP A 84 -20.49 -6.53 -0.03
C ASP A 84 -19.20 -7.24 0.40
N PRO A 85 -19.23 -8.57 0.64
CA PRO A 85 -18.07 -9.32 1.11
C PRO A 85 -16.92 -9.38 0.10
N SER A 86 -17.19 -9.08 -1.17
CA SER A 86 -16.21 -9.12 -2.26
C SER A 86 -15.62 -7.74 -2.61
N PHE A 87 -16.15 -6.67 -2.01
CA PHE A 87 -15.71 -5.31 -2.30
C PHE A 87 -14.22 -5.09 -1.98
N GLU A 88 -13.77 -5.50 -0.79
CA GLU A 88 -12.38 -5.33 -0.38
C GLU A 88 -11.42 -6.07 -1.31
N GLN A 89 -11.78 -7.29 -1.71
CA GLN A 89 -10.97 -8.10 -2.61
C GLN A 89 -10.84 -7.42 -3.98
N ARG A 90 -11.94 -6.98 -4.59
CA ARG A 90 -11.90 -6.28 -5.89
C ARG A 90 -11.09 -5.00 -5.84
N LEU A 91 -11.21 -4.24 -4.75
CA LEU A 91 -10.44 -3.01 -4.55
C LEU A 91 -8.95 -3.31 -4.45
N ARG A 92 -8.58 -4.34 -3.67
CA ARG A 92 -7.19 -4.77 -3.50
C ARG A 92 -6.58 -5.30 -4.80
N GLU A 93 -7.30 -6.16 -5.51
CA GLU A 93 -6.87 -6.69 -6.82
C GLU A 93 -6.65 -5.57 -7.83
N TRP A 94 -7.54 -4.58 -7.86
CA TRP A 94 -7.38 -3.43 -8.74
C TRP A 94 -6.13 -2.62 -8.38
N VAL A 95 -5.90 -2.31 -7.10
CA VAL A 95 -4.70 -1.58 -6.67
C VAL A 95 -3.44 -2.36 -7.02
N PHE A 96 -3.40 -3.66 -6.73
CA PHE A 96 -2.23 -4.49 -7.02
C PHE A 96 -1.98 -4.63 -8.52
N GLY A 97 -3.04 -4.76 -9.33
CA GLY A 97 -2.91 -4.74 -10.79
C GLY A 97 -2.30 -3.45 -11.30
N VAL A 98 -2.76 -2.29 -10.81
CA VAL A 98 -2.15 -0.99 -11.17
C VAL A 98 -0.69 -0.95 -10.73
N THR A 99 -0.41 -1.25 -9.45
CA THR A 99 0.95 -1.18 -8.89
C THR A 99 1.93 -2.09 -9.64
N VAL A 100 1.58 -3.36 -9.85
CA VAL A 100 2.50 -4.36 -10.40
C VAL A 100 2.53 -4.32 -11.92
N GLU A 101 1.38 -4.22 -12.58
CA GLU A 101 1.30 -4.41 -14.04
C GLU A 101 1.58 -3.11 -14.80
N GLN A 102 1.16 -1.96 -14.27
CA GLN A 102 1.34 -0.67 -14.94
C GLN A 102 2.61 0.05 -14.48
N TYR A 103 2.88 0.02 -13.17
CA TYR A 103 4.00 0.77 -12.59
C TYR A 103 5.20 -0.11 -12.21
N HIS A 104 5.12 -1.43 -12.45
CA HIS A 104 6.19 -2.38 -12.15
C HIS A 104 6.69 -2.32 -10.70
N GLY A 105 5.80 -1.94 -9.78
CA GLY A 105 6.05 -1.88 -8.35
C GLY A 105 5.86 -3.22 -7.65
N SER A 106 6.18 -3.25 -6.36
CA SER A 106 5.90 -4.40 -5.49
C SER A 106 4.48 -4.33 -4.92
N PHE A 107 3.74 -5.44 -4.93
CA PHE A 107 2.45 -5.54 -4.22
C PHE A 107 2.62 -5.52 -2.69
N SER A 108 3.84 -5.72 -2.19
CA SER A 108 4.19 -5.62 -0.77
C SER A 108 5.64 -5.21 -0.60
N ALA A 109 5.88 -3.91 -0.37
CA ALA A 109 7.21 -3.37 -0.13
C ALA A 109 7.82 -3.87 1.18
N GLU A 110 7.08 -3.76 2.29
CA GLU A 110 7.59 -4.06 3.65
C GLU A 110 6.68 -4.93 4.51
N HIS A 111 5.41 -5.13 4.13
CA HIS A 111 4.43 -5.87 4.94
C HIS A 111 4.48 -7.40 4.77
N ALA A 112 5.50 -7.91 4.08
CA ALA A 112 5.69 -9.33 3.77
C ALA A 112 4.48 -10.01 3.07
N ILE A 113 4.56 -11.34 2.91
CA ILE A 113 3.53 -12.11 2.21
C ILE A 113 2.37 -12.46 3.18
N GLY A 114 2.69 -13.18 4.26
CA GLY A 114 1.70 -13.67 5.21
C GLY A 114 0.58 -14.49 4.54
N ARG A 115 -0.53 -14.70 5.25
CA ARG A 115 -1.72 -15.34 4.64
C ARG A 115 -2.45 -14.40 3.68
N ARG A 116 -2.45 -13.10 3.99
CA ARG A 116 -3.23 -12.08 3.26
C ARG A 116 -2.72 -11.88 1.83
N ASN A 117 -1.41 -11.94 1.62
CA ASN A 117 -0.82 -11.72 0.30
C ASN A 117 -0.39 -13.02 -0.41
N GLN A 118 -0.76 -14.19 0.12
CA GLN A 118 -0.35 -15.48 -0.44
C GLN A 118 -0.77 -15.64 -1.91
N ALA A 119 -2.03 -15.31 -2.24
CA ALA A 119 -2.53 -15.43 -3.61
C ALA A 119 -1.76 -14.53 -4.60
N TYR A 120 -1.33 -13.36 -4.15
CA TYR A 120 -0.58 -12.42 -4.99
C TYR A 120 0.89 -12.82 -5.11
N TYR A 121 1.48 -13.43 -4.07
CA TYR A 121 2.77 -14.08 -4.20
C TYR A 121 2.72 -15.21 -5.22
N ASP A 122 1.71 -16.09 -5.13
CA ASP A 122 1.53 -17.22 -6.03
C ASP A 122 1.38 -16.76 -7.50
N PHE A 123 0.69 -15.62 -7.71
CA PHE A 123 0.41 -15.05 -9.03
C PHE A 123 1.55 -14.20 -9.61
N TYR A 124 2.08 -13.23 -8.86
CA TYR A 124 3.05 -12.25 -9.37
C TYR A 124 4.52 -12.69 -9.22
N THR A 125 4.82 -13.70 -8.40
CA THR A 125 6.21 -14.13 -8.19
C THR A 125 6.61 -15.17 -9.25
N PRO A 126 7.69 -14.92 -10.01
CA PRO A 126 8.21 -15.89 -10.98
C PRO A 126 8.47 -17.26 -10.36
N GLU A 127 8.15 -18.32 -11.10
CA GLU A 127 8.24 -19.71 -10.63
C GLU A 127 9.63 -20.07 -10.09
N LYS A 128 10.69 -19.64 -10.78
CA LYS A 128 12.07 -19.88 -10.33
C LYS A 128 12.39 -19.29 -8.96
N LEU A 129 11.79 -18.15 -8.60
CA LEU A 129 11.96 -17.54 -7.28
C LEU A 129 11.18 -18.29 -6.21
N LYS A 130 9.99 -18.80 -6.57
CA LYS A 130 9.18 -19.68 -5.72
C LYS A 130 9.92 -20.99 -5.41
N GLU A 131 10.46 -21.66 -6.43
CA GLU A 131 11.29 -22.86 -6.29
C GLU A 131 12.49 -22.63 -5.36
N MET A 132 13.22 -21.51 -5.57
CA MET A 132 14.38 -21.17 -4.73
C MET A 132 13.97 -20.95 -3.27
N ALA A 133 12.90 -20.20 -3.01
CA ALA A 133 12.40 -19.94 -1.66
C ALA A 133 11.90 -21.23 -0.97
N ALA A 134 11.17 -22.08 -1.70
CA ALA A 134 10.71 -23.38 -1.22
C ALA A 134 11.89 -24.32 -0.89
N GLY A 135 12.92 -24.34 -1.74
CA GLY A 135 14.16 -25.08 -1.53
C GLY A 135 14.90 -24.62 -0.28
N LEU A 136 15.07 -23.30 -0.10
CA LEU A 136 15.72 -22.73 1.07
C LEU A 136 14.96 -23.08 2.37
N LYS A 137 13.62 -22.96 2.35
CA LYS A 137 12.79 -23.38 3.47
C LYS A 137 13.00 -24.85 3.78
N THR A 138 13.01 -25.71 2.76
CA THR A 138 13.15 -27.16 2.94
C THR A 138 14.50 -27.52 3.55
N PHE A 139 15.57 -26.87 3.11
CA PHE A 139 16.92 -27.10 3.59
C PHE A 139 17.14 -26.62 5.04
N THR A 140 16.56 -25.48 5.40
CA THR A 140 16.82 -24.82 6.69
C THR A 140 15.77 -25.11 7.76
N SER A 141 14.53 -25.44 7.35
CA SER A 141 13.40 -25.68 8.26
C SER A 141 12.39 -26.66 7.62
N PRO A 142 12.67 -27.97 7.62
CA PRO A 142 11.83 -28.96 6.93
C PRO A 142 10.42 -29.10 7.54
N GLY A 143 10.22 -28.71 8.81
CA GLY A 143 8.93 -28.73 9.49
C GLY A 143 7.89 -27.74 8.96
N LYS A 144 6.64 -27.84 9.43
CA LYS A 144 5.59 -26.86 9.13
C LYS A 144 5.76 -25.64 10.05
N LEU A 145 6.68 -24.75 9.69
CA LEU A 145 6.91 -23.49 10.38
C LEU A 145 6.36 -22.33 9.54
N GLY A 146 5.58 -21.44 10.17
CA GLY A 146 5.00 -20.26 9.52
C GLY A 146 3.72 -20.57 8.71
N SER A 147 3.11 -19.52 8.17
CA SER A 147 1.84 -19.58 7.45
C SER A 147 1.96 -19.34 5.94
N VAL A 148 3.17 -19.06 5.45
CA VAL A 148 3.45 -18.74 4.04
C VAL A 148 3.87 -20.01 3.32
N ARG A 149 3.38 -20.18 2.09
CA ARG A 149 3.81 -21.22 1.16
C ARG A 149 4.66 -20.55 0.09
N PHE A 150 5.83 -21.11 -0.20
CA PHE A 150 6.74 -20.55 -1.21
C PHE A 150 6.63 -21.23 -2.57
N GLY A 151 5.83 -22.31 -2.66
CA GLY A 151 5.63 -23.19 -3.80
C GLY A 151 4.85 -24.41 -3.32
#